data_AF-A0A1F2U110-F1
#
_entry.id   AF-A0A1F2U110-F1
#
_cell.length_a   1.000
_cell.length_b   1.000
_cell.length_c   1.000
_cell.angle_alpha   90.00
_cell.angle_beta   90.00
_cell.angle_gamma   90.00
#
_symmetry.space_group_name_H-M   'P 1'
#
loop_
_entity.id
_entity.type
_entity.pdbx_description
1 polymer ?
#
loop_
_entity_poly.entity_id
_entity_poly.type
_entity_poly.pdbx_seq_one_letter_code
_entity_poly.pdbx_strand_id
1 'polypeptide(L)'
;MDADGHAFKFRTAGCMAKWLKEHPLEGAHVFVVDYPTSRLVKASGAIFVPTMMGEGPERALDYTAYALNEGAKDAAAREKTNPMKWDEVLAKATL
;
A
#
# COMPACT_ATOMS: atom_id res chain seq x y z
N MET A 1 -9.94 -13.93 -2.83
CA MET A 1 -11.35 -13.70 -2.45
C MET A 1 -11.68 -14.67 -1.34
N ASP A 2 -12.47 -14.27 -0.35
CA ASP A 2 -12.98 -15.22 0.65
C ASP A 2 -13.78 -16.35 -0.02
N ALA A 3 -14.03 -17.45 0.68
CA ALA A 3 -14.78 -18.60 0.16
C ALA A 3 -16.17 -18.25 -0.42
N ASP A 4 -16.69 -17.07 -0.07
CA ASP A 4 -17.97 -16.51 -0.52
C ASP A 4 -17.83 -15.54 -1.73
N GLY A 5 -16.64 -15.41 -2.31
CA GLY A 5 -16.37 -14.51 -3.46
C GLY A 5 -16.17 -13.04 -3.09
N HIS A 6 -16.11 -12.70 -1.80
CA HIS A 6 -15.89 -11.33 -1.33
C HIS A 6 -14.41 -10.92 -1.43
N ALA A 7 -14.17 -9.64 -1.69
CA ALA A 7 -12.83 -9.06 -1.66
C ALA A 7 -12.39 -8.86 -0.20
N PHE A 8 -11.22 -9.40 0.15
CA PHE A 8 -10.56 -9.12 1.42
C PHE A 8 -10.30 -7.61 1.56
N LYS A 9 -10.74 -7.02 2.66
CA LYS A 9 -10.56 -5.59 2.94
C LYS A 9 -9.49 -5.41 4.00
N PHE A 10 -8.56 -4.51 3.73
CA PHE A 10 -7.49 -4.16 4.65
C PHE A 10 -7.55 -2.67 4.94
N ARG A 11 -7.20 -2.30 6.18
CA ARG A 11 -7.19 -0.91 6.61
C ARG A 11 -6.17 -0.07 5.86
N THR A 12 -5.02 -0.67 5.54
CA THR A 12 -3.93 0.00 4.87
C THR A 12 -3.21 -0.92 3.89
N ALA A 13 -2.42 -0.33 2.99
CA ALA A 13 -1.59 -1.09 2.05
C ALA A 13 -0.51 -1.90 2.80
N GLY A 14 0.00 -1.41 3.93
CA GLY A 14 0.93 -2.16 4.78
C GLY A 14 0.31 -3.43 5.35
N CYS A 15 -0.91 -3.36 5.91
CA CYS A 15 -1.62 -4.54 6.41
C CYS A 15 -1.88 -5.57 5.29
N MET A 16 -2.29 -5.09 4.12
CA MET A 16 -2.52 -5.93 2.95
C MET A 16 -1.24 -6.64 2.48
N ALA A 17 -0.12 -5.91 2.44
CA ALA A 17 1.18 -6.46 2.03
C ALA A 17 1.68 -7.56 3.00
N LYS A 18 1.47 -7.37 4.31
CA LYS A 18 1.78 -8.40 5.32
C LYS A 18 0.96 -9.66 5.09
N TRP A 19 -0.36 -9.52 4.93
CA TRP A 19 -1.25 -10.65 4.70
C TRP A 19 -0.89 -11.40 3.39
N LEU A 20 -0.56 -10.67 2.33
CA LEU A 20 -0.15 -11.29 1.06
C LEU A 20 1.17 -12.08 1.13
N LYS A 21 2.04 -11.81 2.12
CA LYS A 21 3.19 -12.69 2.36
C LYS A 21 2.78 -14.07 2.86
N GLU A 22 1.71 -14.13 3.66
CA GLU A 22 1.16 -15.40 4.17
C GLU A 22 0.25 -16.07 3.14
N HIS A 23 -0.31 -15.28 2.21
CA HIS A 23 -1.26 -15.72 1.18
C HIS A 23 -0.84 -15.32 -0.25
N PRO A 24 0.31 -15.79 -0.76
CA PRO A 24 0.86 -15.32 -2.04
C PRO A 24 0.00 -15.65 -3.27
N LEU A 25 -0.81 -16.72 -3.21
CA LEU A 25 -1.71 -17.12 -4.30
C LEU A 25 -2.90 -16.16 -4.49
N GLU A 26 -3.19 -15.33 -3.50
CA GLU A 26 -4.31 -14.38 -3.51
C GLU A 26 -3.92 -13.01 -4.12
N GLY A 27 -2.65 -12.84 -4.51
CA GLY A 27 -2.08 -11.58 -5.01
C GLY A 27 -2.41 -11.22 -6.46
N ALA A 28 -3.22 -12.01 -7.18
CA ALA A 28 -3.49 -11.78 -8.61
C ALA A 28 -4.29 -10.48 -8.88
N HIS A 29 -5.15 -10.07 -7.94
CA HIS A 29 -6.04 -8.92 -8.09
C HIS A 29 -6.02 -8.03 -6.84
N VAL A 30 -4.94 -7.25 -6.70
CA VAL A 30 -4.77 -6.32 -5.59
C VAL A 30 -5.15 -4.91 -6.02
N PHE A 31 -6.05 -4.29 -5.26
CA PHE A 31 -6.49 -2.91 -5.46
C PHE A 31 -6.19 -2.09 -4.22
N VAL A 32 -5.76 -0.85 -4.44
CA VAL A 32 -5.45 0.13 -3.39
C VAL A 32 -6.20 1.42 -3.66
N VAL A 33 -6.42 2.20 -2.60
CA VAL A 33 -7.07 3.51 -2.71
C VAL A 33 -6.02 4.55 -3.03
N ASP A 34 -6.18 5.22 -4.18
CA ASP A 34 -5.41 6.40 -4.53
C ASP A 34 -5.72 7.53 -3.56
N TYR A 35 -4.69 8.05 -2.89
CA TYR A 35 -4.83 9.06 -1.86
C TYR A 35 -5.53 10.35 -2.35
N PRO A 36 -5.09 11.01 -3.44
CA PRO A 36 -5.69 12.28 -3.87
C PRO A 36 -7.13 12.14 -4.37
N THR A 37 -7.51 11.02 -5.01
CA THR A 37 -8.83 10.89 -5.64
C THR A 37 -9.80 9.96 -4.90
N SER A 38 -9.33 9.25 -3.88
CA SER A 38 -10.07 8.16 -3.20
C SER A 38 -10.56 7.05 -4.13
N ARG A 39 -10.01 6.95 -5.35
CA ARG A 39 -10.41 5.93 -6.33
C ARG A 39 -9.63 4.65 -6.11
N LEU A 40 -10.28 3.52 -6.38
CA LEU A 40 -9.59 2.23 -6.42
C LEU A 40 -8.75 2.12 -7.70
N VAL A 41 -7.48 1.78 -7.53
CA VAL A 41 -6.52 1.53 -8.61
C VAL A 41 -5.81 0.20 -8.38
N LYS A 42 -5.33 -0.45 -9.45
CA LYS A 42 -4.54 -1.67 -9.31
C LYS A 42 -3.21 -1.36 -8.63
N ALA A 43 -2.84 -2.14 -7.61
CA ALA A 43 -1.59 -1.93 -6.87
C ALA A 43 -0.36 -1.96 -7.77
N SER A 44 -0.32 -2.84 -8.78
CA SER A 44 0.79 -2.95 -9.73
C SER A 44 1.02 -1.69 -10.58
N GLY A 45 0.00 -0.83 -10.73
CA GLY A 45 0.09 0.44 -11.47
C GLY A 45 0.21 1.66 -10.56
N ALA A 46 0.15 1.47 -9.25
CA ALA A 46 0.28 2.54 -8.27
C ALA A 46 1.75 2.73 -7.84
N ILE A 47 2.02 3.92 -7.31
CA ILE A 47 3.29 4.30 -6.73
C ILE A 47 3.05 4.51 -5.24
N PHE A 48 3.87 3.89 -4.41
CA PHE A 48 3.72 3.90 -2.97
C PHE A 48 4.76 4.81 -2.34
N VAL A 49 4.32 5.61 -1.39
CA VAL A 49 5.18 6.48 -0.59
C VAL A 49 5.14 5.98 0.85
N PRO A 50 6.29 5.59 1.44
CA PRO A 50 6.32 5.22 2.85
C PRO A 50 5.90 6.40 3.71
N THR A 51 4.96 6.16 4.60
CA THR A 51 4.47 7.14 5.57
C THR A 51 4.43 6.51 6.95
N MET A 52 4.59 7.30 7.99
CA MET A 52 4.47 6.81 9.36
C MET A 52 3.07 7.13 9.87
N MET A 53 2.26 6.10 10.07
CA MET A 53 0.90 6.24 10.62
C MET A 53 0.91 6.06 12.13
N GLY A 54 0.05 6.79 12.84
CA GLY A 54 -0.08 6.74 14.29
C GLY A 54 0.86 7.71 15.01
N GLU A 55 0.73 7.77 16.33
CA GLU A 55 1.47 8.69 17.19
C GLU A 55 2.12 7.94 18.36
N GLY A 56 3.21 8.50 18.87
CA GLY A 56 3.93 7.91 20.02
C GLY A 56 4.44 6.49 19.75
N PRO A 57 4.32 5.56 20.73
CA PRO A 57 4.86 4.21 20.62
C PRO A 57 4.11 3.32 19.62
N GLU A 58 2.91 3.72 19.19
CA GLU A 58 2.09 2.99 18.20
C GLU A 58 2.40 3.40 16.76
N ARG A 59 3.38 4.29 16.57
CA ARG A 59 3.78 4.78 15.24
C ARG A 59 4.34 3.63 14.41
N ALA A 60 3.67 3.31 13.31
CA ALA A 60 4.00 2.21 12.42
C ALA A 60 4.26 2.69 11.00
N LEU A 61 5.14 1.97 10.29
CA LEU A 61 5.38 2.21 8.88
C LEU A 61 4.19 1.71 8.06
N ASP A 62 3.66 2.58 7.22
CA ASP A 62 2.63 2.28 6.24
C ASP A 62 2.99 2.87 4.86
N TYR A 63 2.11 2.72 3.87
CA TYR A 63 2.39 3.02 2.48
C TYR A 63 1.18 3.69 1.83
N THR A 64 1.31 4.98 1.53
CA THR A 64 0.28 5.74 0.83
C THR A 64 0.39 5.52 -0.67
N ALA A 65 -0.71 5.14 -1.33
CA ALA A 65 -0.74 4.87 -2.76
C ALA A 65 -1.14 6.11 -3.57
N TYR A 66 -0.46 6.29 -4.71
CA TYR A 66 -0.70 7.35 -5.68
C TYR A 66 -0.78 6.74 -7.07
N ALA A 67 -1.81 7.10 -7.83
CA ALA A 67 -1.99 6.68 -9.23
C ALA A 67 -1.03 7.41 -10.18
N LEU A 68 -0.57 8.61 -9.81
CA LEU A 68 0.28 9.46 -10.63
C LEU A 68 1.64 9.71 -9.97
N ASN A 69 2.69 9.71 -10.79
CA ASN A 69 4.07 9.89 -10.34
C ASN A 69 4.34 11.29 -9.76
N GLU A 70 3.71 12.32 -10.32
CA GLU A 70 3.87 13.68 -9.81
C GLU A 70 3.42 13.82 -8.35
N GLY A 71 2.22 13.34 -8.03
CA GLY A 71 1.70 13.35 -6.65
C GLY A 71 2.54 12.50 -5.70
N ALA A 72 3.03 11.35 -6.16
CA ALA A 72 3.91 10.50 -5.37
C ALA A 72 5.25 11.18 -5.05
N LYS A 73 5.84 11.90 -6.01
CA LYS A 73 7.11 12.62 -5.81
C LYS A 73 6.98 13.77 -4.83
N ASP A 74 5.91 14.56 -4.91
CA ASP A 74 5.63 15.63 -3.94
C ASP A 74 5.51 15.06 -2.52
N ALA A 75 4.69 14.01 -2.36
CA ALA A 75 4.51 13.35 -1.07
C ALA A 75 5.82 12.76 -0.53
N ALA A 76 6.59 12.07 -1.38
CA ALA A 76 7.88 11.50 -1.00
C ALA A 76 8.89 12.58 -0.56
N ALA A 77 8.92 13.73 -1.23
CA ALA A 77 9.77 14.85 -0.84
C ALA A 77 9.38 15.42 0.54
N ARG A 78 8.09 15.50 0.85
CA ARG A 78 7.56 15.97 2.14
C ARG A 78 7.89 15.00 3.28
N GLU A 79 7.70 13.71 3.02
CA GLU A 79 7.98 12.64 4.00
C GLU A 79 9.48 12.33 4.11
N LYS A 80 10.33 12.89 3.23
CA LYS A 80 11.76 12.59 3.08
C LYS A 80 12.01 11.09 2.82
N THR A 81 11.15 10.50 2.01
CA THR A 81 11.21 9.09 1.60
C THR A 81 11.39 8.98 0.09
N ASN A 82 11.59 7.76 -0.41
CA ASN A 82 11.62 7.49 -1.84
C ASN A 82 10.32 6.77 -2.26
N PRO A 83 9.72 7.17 -3.40
CA PRO A 83 8.59 6.44 -3.95
C PRO A 83 9.05 5.04 -4.40
N MET A 84 8.17 4.06 -4.23
CA MET A 84 8.48 2.65 -4.49
C MET A 84 7.31 1.94 -5.18
N LYS A 85 7.63 0.82 -5.82
CA LYS A 85 6.63 -0.03 -6.48
C LYS A 85 6.01 -1.01 -5.49
N TRP A 86 4.85 -1.57 -5.86
CA TRP A 86 4.17 -2.58 -5.04
C TRP A 86 5.05 -3.78 -4.66
N ASP A 87 5.89 -4.25 -5.60
CA ASP A 87 6.82 -5.35 -5.34
C ASP A 87 7.82 -5.04 -4.20
N GLU A 88 8.30 -3.79 -4.14
CA GLU A 88 9.19 -3.33 -3.07
C GLU A 88 8.45 -3.21 -1.73
N VAL A 89 7.17 -2.81 -1.75
CA VAL A 89 6.31 -2.81 -0.56
C VAL A 89 6.12 -4.22 -0.03
N LEU A 90 5.81 -5.18 -0.91
CA LEU A 90 5.71 -6.60 -0.56
C LEU A 90 7.04 -7.13 -0.01
N ALA A 91 8.17 -6.79 -0.62
CA ALA A 91 9.48 -7.22 -0.11
C ALA A 91 9.73 -6.70 1.32
N LYS A 92 9.39 -5.43 1.58
CA LYS A 92 9.59 -4.74 2.88
C LYS A 92 8.56 -5.09 3.96
N ALA A 93 7.42 -5.68 3.61
CA ALA A 93 6.42 -6.06 4.60
C ALA A 93 6.99 -7.13 5.56
N THR A 94 7.26 -6.81 6.82
CA THR A 94 7.64 -7.80 7.83
C THR A 94 6.40 -8.28 8.57
N LEU A 95 6.37 -9.57 8.92
CA LEU A 95 5.34 -10.13 9.81
C LEU A 95 5.34 -9.36 11.13
#